data_AF-A0A287D6W7-F1
#
_entry.id   AF-A0A287D6W7-F1
#
_cell.length_a   1.000
_cell.length_b   1.000
_cell.length_c   1.000
_cell.angle_alpha   90.00
_cell.angle_beta   90.00
_cell.angle_gamma   90.00
#
_symmetry.space_group_name_H-M   'P 1'
#
loop_
_entity.id
_entity.type
_entity.pdbx_description
1 polymer ?
#
loop_
_entity_poly.entity_id
_entity_poly.type
_entity_poly.pdbx_seq_one_letter_code
_entity_poly.pdbx_strand_id
1 'polypeptide(L)'
;MAGILRSVVQRPPGRLQVFQPSPADHEKYGGDPQHPHKLHIVTRIKSTKRRPYWEKDTIKMLGLEKAHTPQVHKNIPSVNAKLKVVKHLIRIQPLKLPQGLPTEENMSSTCLKSTGELVVQWHLKPVEEAVKS
;
A
#
# COMPACT_ATOMS: atom_id res chain seq x y z
N MET A 1 -34.81 -32.15 17.92
CA MET A 1 -34.50 -31.34 16.72
C MET A 1 -33.20 -30.60 16.96
N ALA A 2 -32.05 -31.17 16.57
CA ALA A 2 -30.77 -30.50 16.70
C ALA A 2 -30.66 -29.44 15.59
N GLY A 3 -30.87 -28.17 15.94
CA GLY A 3 -30.70 -27.06 15.02
C GLY A 3 -29.23 -26.96 14.61
N ILE A 4 -28.96 -27.12 13.31
CA ILE A 4 -27.65 -26.83 12.73
C ILE A 4 -27.42 -25.33 12.92
N LEU A 5 -26.61 -24.95 13.92
CA LEU A 5 -26.07 -23.61 14.08
C LEU A 5 -25.25 -23.30 12.83
N ARG A 6 -25.89 -22.68 11.83
CA ARG A 6 -25.15 -22.03 10.74
C ARG A 6 -24.36 -20.90 11.37
N SER A 7 -23.06 -21.09 11.55
CA SER A 7 -22.15 -20.02 11.90
C SER A 7 -22.22 -18.96 10.80
N VAL A 8 -22.99 -17.89 11.01
CA VAL A 8 -22.97 -16.74 10.12
C VAL A 8 -21.55 -16.18 10.19
N VAL A 9 -20.79 -16.29 9.10
CA VAL A 9 -19.46 -15.66 9.03
C VAL A 9 -19.69 -14.15 9.04
N GLN A 10 -19.42 -13.53 10.19
CA GLN A 10 -19.55 -12.08 10.38
C GLN A 10 -18.25 -11.38 10.00
N ARG A 11 -18.33 -10.10 9.64
CA ARG A 11 -17.14 -9.26 9.46
C ARG A 11 -16.45 -9.10 10.81
N PRO A 12 -15.15 -9.41 10.94
CA PRO A 12 -14.46 -9.24 12.21
C PRO A 12 -14.45 -7.74 12.58
N PRO A 13 -14.78 -7.39 13.83
CA PRO A 13 -14.69 -6.01 14.28
C PRO A 13 -13.22 -5.56 14.24
N GLY A 14 -12.97 -4.40 13.65
CA GLY A 14 -11.63 -3.80 13.65
C GLY A 14 -11.28 -3.32 15.07
N ARG A 15 -10.27 -3.93 15.71
CA ARG A 15 -9.74 -3.42 16.98
C ARG A 15 -8.93 -2.15 16.72
N LEU A 16 -9.34 -1.02 17.31
CA LEU A 16 -8.67 0.28 17.16
C LEU A 16 -7.22 0.25 17.68
N GLN A 17 -6.95 -0.50 18.75
CA GLN A 17 -5.62 -0.61 19.38
C GLN A 17 -4.54 -1.19 18.44
N VAL A 18 -4.92 -1.96 17.42
CA VAL A 18 -3.96 -2.62 16.51
C VAL A 18 -3.23 -1.62 15.60
N PHE A 19 -3.73 -0.39 15.47
CA PHE A 19 -3.19 0.62 14.56
C PHE A 19 -2.53 1.80 15.28
N GLN A 20 -2.09 1.59 16.53
CA GLN A 20 -1.29 2.56 17.28
C GLN A 20 0.18 2.11 17.23
N PRO A 21 1.05 2.78 16.44
CA PRO A 21 2.46 2.42 16.36
C PRO A 21 3.18 2.73 17.67
N SER A 22 4.13 1.89 18.06
CA SER A 22 5.02 2.14 19.20
C SER A 22 6.30 2.87 18.74
N PRO A 23 7.03 3.56 19.65
CA PRO A 23 8.33 4.17 19.32
C PRO A 23 9.32 3.19 18.68
N ALA A 24 9.36 1.94 19.15
CA ALA A 24 10.20 0.89 18.59
C ALA A 24 9.83 0.53 17.14
N ASP A 25 8.55 0.64 16.76
CA ASP A 25 8.13 0.42 15.38
C ASP A 25 8.65 1.53 14.45
N HIS A 26 8.73 2.76 14.94
CA HIS A 26 9.25 3.90 14.16
C HIS A 26 10.73 3.71 13.83
N GLU A 27 11.54 3.25 14.78
CA GLU A 27 12.96 2.94 14.57
C GLU A 27 13.14 1.77 13.59
N LYS A 28 12.30 0.73 13.71
CA LYS A 28 12.39 -0.46 12.87
C LYS A 28 12.01 -0.21 11.41
N TYR A 29 10.97 0.58 11.18
CA TYR A 29 10.40 0.79 9.84
C TYR A 29 10.79 2.14 9.21
N GLY A 30 11.47 3.03 9.96
CA GLY A 30 11.95 4.32 9.48
C GLY A 30 10.83 5.32 9.15
N GLY A 31 9.71 5.25 9.88
CA GLY A 31 8.57 6.15 9.69
C GLY A 31 8.56 7.28 10.71
N ASP A 32 8.41 8.53 10.26
CA ASP A 32 8.30 9.70 11.13
C ASP A 32 6.82 9.97 11.51
N PRO A 33 6.43 9.94 12.79
CA PRO A 33 5.08 10.29 13.22
C PRO A 33 4.76 11.78 13.00
N GLN A 34 5.75 12.67 13.03
CA GLN A 34 5.56 14.10 12.85
C GLN A 34 5.22 14.45 11.39
N HIS A 35 5.84 13.74 10.45
CA HIS A 35 5.63 13.93 9.00
C HIS A 35 5.12 12.64 8.35
N PRO A 36 3.83 12.29 8.54
CA PRO A 36 3.26 11.10 7.94
C PRO A 36 3.25 11.21 6.40
N HIS A 37 3.44 10.08 5.73
CA HIS A 37 3.40 10.04 4.28
C HIS A 37 1.98 10.26 3.76
N LYS A 38 1.86 10.97 2.63
CA LYS A 38 0.58 11.41 2.06
C LYS A 38 -0.11 10.33 1.21
N LEU A 39 0.67 9.48 0.55
CA LEU A 39 0.18 8.51 -0.44
C LEU A 39 0.70 7.11 -0.15
N HIS A 40 -0.19 6.13 -0.24
CA HIS A 40 0.13 4.70 -0.17
C HIS A 40 0.32 4.12 -1.56
N ILE A 41 1.32 3.27 -1.73
CA ILE A 41 1.41 2.31 -2.81
C ILE A 41 0.81 1.01 -2.30
N VAL A 42 -0.30 0.60 -2.89
CA VAL A 42 -1.00 -0.63 -2.53
C VAL A 42 -0.84 -1.63 -3.65
N THR A 43 -0.40 -2.84 -3.30
CA THR A 43 -0.24 -3.93 -4.26
C THR A 43 -0.94 -5.17 -3.75
N ARG A 44 -1.78 -5.81 -4.56
CA ARG A 44 -2.39 -7.08 -4.18
C ARG A 44 -1.38 -8.23 -4.33
N ILE A 45 -1.15 -8.95 -3.23
CA ILE A 45 -0.20 -10.07 -3.15
C ILE A 45 -0.88 -11.43 -2.94
N LYS A 46 -2.15 -11.46 -2.48
CA LYS A 46 -2.92 -12.71 -2.33
C LYS A 46 -4.16 -12.73 -3.21
N SER A 47 -4.65 -13.93 -3.50
CA SER A 47 -5.87 -14.16 -4.27
C SER A 47 -7.14 -13.80 -3.49
N THR A 48 -8.14 -13.29 -4.20
CA THR A 48 -9.51 -13.06 -3.70
C THR A 48 -10.39 -14.32 -3.76
N LYS A 49 -9.89 -15.43 -4.35
CA LYS A 49 -10.59 -16.71 -4.34
C LYS A 49 -10.77 -17.21 -2.91
N ARG A 50 -11.93 -17.82 -2.62
CA ARG A 50 -12.32 -18.32 -1.29
C ARG A 50 -12.35 -17.24 -0.19
N ARG A 51 -12.50 -15.96 -0.57
CA ARG A 51 -12.73 -14.86 0.36
C ARG A 51 -14.21 -14.47 0.40
N PRO A 52 -14.67 -13.88 1.51
CA PRO A 52 -16.02 -13.32 1.60
C PRO A 52 -16.29 -12.29 0.50
N TYR A 53 -17.56 -12.15 0.10
CA TYR A 53 -17.94 -11.26 -1.00
C TYR A 53 -17.52 -9.80 -0.73
N TRP A 54 -17.63 -9.32 0.51
CA TRP A 54 -17.27 -7.96 0.87
C TRP A 54 -15.77 -7.62 0.70
N GLU A 55 -14.89 -8.60 0.85
CA GLU A 55 -13.45 -8.40 0.56
C GLU A 55 -13.25 -8.23 -0.95
N LYS A 56 -13.99 -8.98 -1.77
CA LYS A 56 -13.93 -8.87 -3.23
C LYS A 56 -14.43 -7.51 -3.71
N ASP A 57 -15.54 -7.04 -3.16
CA ASP A 57 -16.08 -5.71 -3.48
C ASP A 57 -15.11 -4.61 -3.07
N THR A 58 -14.44 -4.76 -1.92
CA THR A 58 -13.41 -3.81 -1.46
C THR A 58 -12.21 -3.77 -2.39
N ILE A 59 -11.74 -4.94 -2.88
CA ILE A 59 -10.66 -5.02 -3.87
C ILE A 59 -11.05 -4.35 -5.18
N LYS A 60 -12.29 -4.53 -5.64
CA LYS A 60 -12.83 -3.87 -6.84
C LYS A 60 -12.88 -2.35 -6.67
N MET A 61 -13.39 -1.86 -5.53
CA MET A 61 -13.42 -0.43 -5.21
C MET A 61 -12.04 0.21 -5.14
N LEU A 62 -11.00 -0.55 -4.75
CA LEU A 62 -9.62 -0.07 -4.66
C LEU A 62 -8.86 -0.22 -5.99
N GLY A 63 -9.46 -0.78 -7.04
CA GLY A 63 -8.80 -0.99 -8.33
C GLY A 63 -7.70 -2.06 -8.30
N LEU A 64 -7.77 -3.02 -7.39
CA LEU A 64 -6.72 -4.04 -7.17
C LEU A 64 -7.06 -5.39 -7.81
N GLU A 65 -7.79 -5.37 -8.93
CA GLU A 65 -8.24 -6.60 -9.61
C GLU A 65 -7.06 -7.42 -10.14
N LYS A 66 -6.07 -6.78 -10.76
CA LYS A 66 -4.83 -7.42 -11.20
C LYS A 66 -3.85 -7.58 -10.03
N ALA A 67 -3.30 -8.78 -9.86
CA ALA A 67 -2.28 -9.03 -8.84
C ALA A 67 -0.95 -8.40 -9.25
N HIS A 68 -0.11 -8.06 -8.27
CA HIS A 68 1.23 -7.51 -8.49
C HIS A 68 1.27 -6.20 -9.31
N THR A 69 0.13 -5.52 -9.47
CA THR A 69 0.05 -4.18 -10.05
C THR A 69 0.00 -3.15 -8.92
N PRO A 70 0.95 -2.20 -8.84
CA PRO A 70 0.91 -1.15 -7.83
C PRO A 70 -0.17 -0.11 -8.16
N GLN A 71 -0.94 0.29 -7.15
CA GLN A 71 -1.95 1.34 -7.25
C GLN A 71 -1.75 2.38 -6.15
N VAL A 72 -1.82 3.66 -6.50
CA VAL A 72 -1.62 4.76 -5.55
C VAL A 72 -2.95 5.19 -4.94
N HIS A 73 -2.97 5.33 -3.61
CA HIS A 73 -4.16 5.72 -2.84
C HIS A 73 -3.82 6.79 -1.80
N LYS A 74 -4.79 7.67 -1.49
CA LYS A 74 -4.62 8.71 -0.47
C LYS A 74 -4.56 8.12 0.94
N ASN A 75 -3.65 8.59 1.78
CA ASN A 75 -3.60 8.23 3.20
C ASN A 75 -4.64 9.04 4.00
N ILE A 76 -5.92 8.70 3.83
CA ILE A 76 -7.06 9.33 4.53
C ILE A 76 -7.89 8.28 5.29
N PRO A 77 -8.62 8.64 6.36
CA PRO A 77 -9.35 7.67 7.19
C PRO A 77 -10.34 6.78 6.42
N SER A 78 -11.04 7.34 5.44
CA SER A 78 -12.02 6.59 4.61
C SER A 78 -11.37 5.50 3.77
N VAL A 79 -10.21 5.79 3.17
CA VAL A 79 -9.42 4.83 2.40
C VAL A 79 -8.76 3.82 3.33
N ASN A 80 -8.17 4.29 4.44
CA ASN A 80 -7.54 3.43 5.43
C ASN A 80 -8.52 2.42 6.03
N ALA A 81 -9.78 2.80 6.26
CA ALA A 81 -10.81 1.86 6.71
C ALA A 81 -11.03 0.69 5.72
N LYS A 82 -11.06 0.98 4.41
CA LYS A 82 -11.16 -0.05 3.35
C LYS A 82 -9.90 -0.92 3.32
N LEU A 83 -8.72 -0.31 3.41
CA LEU A 83 -7.45 -1.05 3.43
C LEU A 83 -7.35 -1.98 4.65
N LYS A 84 -7.87 -1.58 5.82
CA LYS A 84 -7.91 -2.41 7.04
C LYS A 84 -8.71 -3.69 6.86
N VAL A 85 -9.79 -3.68 6.08
CA VAL A 85 -10.62 -4.87 5.80
C VAL A 85 -9.85 -5.91 4.99
N VAL A 86 -9.03 -5.46 4.03
CA VAL A 86 -8.30 -6.34 3.10
C VAL A 86 -6.80 -6.43 3.39
N LYS A 87 -6.35 -5.98 4.57
CA LYS A 87 -4.92 -5.86 4.94
C LYS A 87 -4.13 -7.15 4.79
N HIS A 88 -4.77 -8.31 4.89
CA HIS A 88 -4.15 -9.63 4.71
C HIS A 88 -3.95 -10.04 3.25
N LEU A 89 -4.54 -9.32 2.29
CA LEU A 89 -4.44 -9.58 0.84
C LEU A 89 -3.45 -8.67 0.11
N ILE A 90 -3.09 -7.55 0.74
CA ILE A 90 -2.35 -6.45 0.12
C ILE A 90 -1.02 -6.21 0.83
N ARG A 91 -0.09 -5.62 0.09
CA ARG A 91 1.11 -4.97 0.60
C ARG A 91 0.90 -3.46 0.51
N ILE A 92 1.23 -2.74 1.59
CA ILE A 92 1.15 -1.28 1.66
C ILE A 92 2.58 -0.77 1.84
N GLN A 93 2.98 0.19 1.02
CA GLN A 93 4.27 0.88 1.11
C GLN A 93 4.03 2.40 1.02
N PRO A 94 4.83 3.24 1.68
CA PRO A 94 4.76 4.68 1.48
C PRO A 94 5.34 5.06 0.11
N LEU A 95 4.69 5.99 -0.60
CA LEU A 95 5.28 6.59 -1.80
C LEU A 95 6.34 7.62 -1.39
N LYS A 96 7.58 7.41 -1.84
CA LYS A 96 8.71 8.31 -1.62
C LYS A 96 9.00 9.11 -2.88
N LEU A 97 9.18 10.42 -2.72
CA LEU A 97 9.43 11.37 -3.82
C LEU A 97 10.76 12.10 -3.58
N PRO A 98 11.92 11.47 -3.86
CA PRO A 98 13.21 12.09 -3.57
C PRO A 98 13.47 13.36 -4.40
N GLN A 99 12.97 13.43 -5.64
CA GLN A 99 13.10 14.59 -6.51
C GLN A 99 11.86 15.53 -6.50
N GLY A 100 10.85 15.23 -5.68
CA GLY A 100 9.58 15.95 -5.65
C GLY A 100 8.52 15.39 -6.61
N LEU A 101 7.54 16.22 -6.96
CA LEU A 101 6.45 15.82 -7.88
C LEU A 101 6.92 15.88 -9.34
N PRO A 102 6.46 14.95 -10.19
CA PRO A 102 6.77 15.01 -11.61
C PRO A 102 6.13 16.23 -12.28
N THR A 103 6.92 16.93 -13.08
CA THR A 103 6.49 18.01 -13.99
C THR A 103 6.00 17.41 -15.31
N GLU A 104 5.21 18.17 -16.08
CA GLU A 104 4.67 17.76 -17.39
C GLU A 104 5.72 17.15 -18.33
N GLU A 105 6.92 17.74 -18.39
CA GLU A 105 8.02 17.26 -19.24
C GLU A 105 8.54 15.88 -18.85
N ASN A 106 8.45 15.52 -17.57
CA ASN A 106 9.02 14.29 -17.03
C ASN A 106 8.00 13.15 -16.91
N MET A 107 6.74 13.36 -17.28
CA MET A 107 5.67 12.36 -17.11
C MET A 107 6.01 11.02 -17.80
N SER A 108 6.62 11.08 -18.99
CA SER A 108 7.01 9.91 -19.79
C SER A 108 8.25 9.18 -19.28
N SER A 109 9.12 9.85 -18.53
CA SER A 109 10.38 9.31 -17.99
C SER A 109 10.25 8.79 -16.56
N THR A 110 9.06 8.86 -15.96
CA THR A 110 8.85 8.42 -14.58
C THR A 110 8.88 6.89 -14.45
N CYS A 111 9.48 6.39 -13.37
CA CYS A 111 9.49 4.97 -13.05
C CYS A 111 9.31 4.74 -11.56
N LEU A 112 8.43 3.80 -11.20
CA LEU A 112 8.22 3.38 -9.82
C LEU A 112 9.15 2.20 -9.48
N LYS A 113 10.10 2.42 -8.58
CA LYS A 113 11.00 1.37 -8.08
C LYS A 113 10.29 0.46 -7.08
N SER A 114 10.82 -0.75 -6.89
CA SER A 114 10.34 -1.72 -5.88
C SER A 114 10.45 -1.21 -4.43
N THR A 115 11.35 -0.26 -4.18
CA THR A 115 11.54 0.43 -2.89
C THR A 115 10.37 1.34 -2.52
N GLY A 116 9.50 1.69 -3.49
CA GLY A 116 8.44 2.68 -3.33
C GLY A 116 8.86 4.11 -3.68
N GLU A 117 10.04 4.29 -4.26
CA GLU A 117 10.52 5.56 -4.81
C GLU A 117 10.00 5.78 -6.23
N LEU A 118 9.40 6.95 -6.47
CA LEU A 118 9.10 7.42 -7.82
C LEU A 118 10.28 8.23 -8.33
N VAL A 119 11.01 7.68 -9.29
CA VAL A 119 12.10 8.39 -9.96
C VAL A 119 11.52 9.14 -11.16
N VAL A 120 11.76 10.44 -11.21
CA VAL A 120 11.23 11.33 -12.25
C VAL A 120 11.97 11.14 -13.59
N GLN A 121 13.27 10.87 -13.53
CA GLN A 121 14.14 10.70 -14.69
C GLN A 121 14.77 9.30 -14.72
N TRP A 122 14.12 8.37 -15.43
CA TRP A 122 14.65 7.01 -15.59
C TRP A 122 15.64 6.92 -16.75
N HIS A 123 16.90 7.27 -16.49
CA HIS A 123 17.97 7.10 -17.47
C HIS A 123 18.48 5.65 -17.41
N LEU A 124 18.31 4.89 -18.48
CA LEU A 124 18.83 3.53 -18.64
C LEU A 124 20.33 3.53 -18.94
N LYS A 125 21.10 4.27 -18.14
CA LYS A 125 22.56 4.36 -18.23
C LYS A 125 23.18 3.78 -16.96
N PRO A 126 24.35 3.13 -17.06
CA PRO A 126 25.09 2.76 -15.86
C PRO A 126 25.40 4.02 -15.06
N VAL A 127 25.37 3.92 -13.73
CA VAL A 127 25.76 5.01 -12.84
C VAL A 127 27.28 5.18 -12.97
N GLU A 128 27.71 6.30 -13.53
CA GLU A 128 29.11 6.70 -13.49
C GLU A 128 29.40 7.22 -12.08
N GLU A 129 29.66 6.30 -11.15
CA GLU A 129 30.17 6.71 -9.84
C GLU A 129 31.59 7.23 -10.03
N ALA A 130 31.76 8.55 -9.86
CA ALA A 130 33.07 9.17 -9.86
C ALA A 130 33.94 8.41 -8.85
N VAL A 131 34.98 7.74 -9.37
CA VAL A 131 36.06 7.16 -8.58
C VAL A 131 36.60 8.29 -7.71
N LYS A 132 36.20 8.30 -6.43
CA LYS A 132 36.80 9.17 -5.43
C LYS A 132 38.18 8.59 -5.16
N SER A 133 39.17 9.13 -5.87
CA SER A 133 40.59 9.03 -5.56
C SER A 133 40.92 9.73 -4.25
#